data_AF-A0A956WAJ4-F1
#
_entry.id   AF-A0A956WAJ4-F1
#
_cell.length_a   1.000
_cell.length_b   1.000
_cell.length_c   1.000
_cell.angle_alpha   90.00
_cell.angle_beta   90.00
_cell.angle_gamma   90.00
#
_symmetry.space_group_name_H-M   'P 1'
#
loop_
_entity.id
_entity.type
_entity.pdbx_description
1 polymer ?
#
loop_
_entity_poly.entity_id
_entity_poly.type
_entity_poly.pdbx_seq_one_letter_code
_entity_poly.pdbx_strand_id
1 'polypeptide(L)'
;GDLVRTALEQVGFQVAPVYQQFGPATLAVYASDPATFQWHIYTEGWSRGAPVRYDDAGINQFAAPWLGNMPGWQEVGFWQYQQEEIDELGKRLYRGEFASQDDRDAMYQQMVQLALDESVRIWMVTALQSFPVSSEVEHLTVDIVSGPRNVFALRGAEIPGRTDLKVGNLWVWTERTTWNPIGGFGDAYSSDIYKNLVDPPLINHPFTGLPQPFRADFTVETAGPDGTLDVPAEAVTWDAQNDAWIPVAGGTTARSKVTFDYAKFLGSSWQHGQPVTMADVIYPIAQGYEIAFDERKVQIETAIGITARPLYETFKGYVFGESTVEVYVDYWHFEESYIASYASPSGVSTPWEVLAGMDDVVFEKRTGAYSDTAAARFSVPWLSLVTESDARLVLRSIREFGRQNTIPAGVFDIGGASIVSEDEAVARYEAVDQWFDETNLLVIANGPYRLSRYDPPAQFAQLDAFRPEGYPFTPDDVRFGEPPALTVSASPPDALALGDDITVPVTVDGPGTLAVQYTFIDSATGEVLESGAASGEGGSFTIAVDPAISAMLFPGLYELVVLASSSELAKVALQRLDLEIGV
;
A
#
# COMPACT_ATOMS: atom_id res chain seq x y z
N GLY A 1 -4.20 -14.58 22.49
CA GLY A 1 -5.21 -14.38 23.54
C GLY A 1 -4.74 -14.92 24.88
N ASP A 2 -4.79 -16.23 25.06
CA ASP A 2 -4.54 -16.87 26.37
C ASP A 2 -3.17 -16.56 26.98
N LEU A 3 -2.11 -16.49 26.17
CA LEU A 3 -0.77 -16.10 26.64
C LEU A 3 -0.77 -14.71 27.29
N VAL A 4 -1.41 -13.73 26.65
CA VAL A 4 -1.52 -12.34 27.16
C VAL A 4 -2.37 -12.31 28.43
N ARG A 5 -3.50 -13.04 28.46
CA ARG A 5 -4.31 -13.18 29.67
C ARG A 5 -3.47 -13.67 30.85
N THR A 6 -2.74 -14.78 30.66
CA THR A 6 -1.93 -15.38 31.73
C THR A 6 -0.83 -14.43 32.20
N ALA A 7 -0.16 -13.72 31.30
CA ALA A 7 0.86 -12.74 31.67
C ALA A 7 0.27 -11.58 32.52
N LEU A 8 -0.91 -11.08 32.15
CA LEU A 8 -1.62 -10.04 32.90
C LEU A 8 -2.08 -10.53 34.29
N GLU A 9 -2.59 -11.75 34.38
CA GLU A 9 -3.00 -12.36 35.65
C GLU A 9 -1.81 -12.57 36.60
N GLN A 10 -0.62 -12.93 36.07
CA GLN A 10 0.60 -13.10 36.86
C GLN A 10 1.08 -11.80 37.51
N VAL A 11 0.82 -10.65 36.87
CA VAL A 11 1.15 -9.33 37.43
C VAL A 11 0.00 -8.70 38.21
N GLY A 12 -1.10 -9.44 38.43
CA GLY A 12 -2.18 -9.08 39.36
C GLY A 12 -3.45 -8.48 38.73
N PHE A 13 -3.57 -8.43 37.39
CA PHE A 13 -4.82 -8.01 36.75
C PHE A 13 -5.88 -9.11 36.80
N GLN A 14 -7.16 -8.71 36.88
CA GLN A 14 -8.29 -9.59 36.64
C GLN A 14 -8.74 -9.44 35.18
N VAL A 15 -8.62 -10.49 34.38
CA VAL A 15 -8.92 -10.44 32.95
C VAL A 15 -10.20 -11.21 32.65
N ALA A 16 -11.16 -10.57 31.99
CA ALA A 16 -12.36 -11.21 31.46
C ALA A 16 -12.19 -11.49 29.96
N PRO A 17 -11.86 -12.73 29.54
CA PRO A 17 -11.69 -13.03 28.12
C PRO A 17 -13.04 -13.04 27.40
N VAL A 18 -13.08 -12.38 26.25
CA VAL A 18 -14.24 -12.39 25.34
C VAL A 18 -13.80 -13.06 24.05
N TYR A 19 -14.15 -14.34 23.89
CA TYR A 19 -13.88 -15.07 22.64
C TYR A 19 -15.00 -14.78 21.64
N GLN A 20 -14.64 -14.26 20.48
CA GLN A 20 -15.57 -13.95 19.39
C GLN A 20 -15.07 -14.52 18.06
N GLN A 21 -16.02 -14.75 17.16
CA GLN A 21 -15.71 -15.01 15.76
C GLN A 21 -15.18 -13.72 15.10
N PHE A 22 -14.46 -13.86 13.99
CA PHE A 22 -13.76 -12.77 13.31
C PHE A 22 -14.66 -11.56 13.01
N GLY A 23 -15.85 -11.76 12.41
CA GLY A 23 -16.79 -10.68 12.07
C GLY A 23 -17.25 -9.86 13.28
N PRO A 24 -17.89 -10.48 14.29
CA PRO A 24 -18.30 -9.78 15.51
C PRO A 24 -17.15 -9.07 16.25
N ALA A 25 -15.98 -9.71 16.35
CA ALA A 25 -14.81 -9.12 17.02
C ALA A 25 -14.35 -7.85 16.32
N THR A 26 -14.31 -7.91 14.99
CA THR A 26 -13.94 -6.80 14.14
C THR A 26 -14.92 -5.63 14.28
N LEU A 27 -16.24 -5.88 14.23
CA LEU A 27 -17.23 -4.82 14.41
C LEU A 27 -17.13 -4.17 15.79
N ALA A 28 -16.89 -4.95 16.83
CA ALA A 28 -16.72 -4.43 18.18
C ALA A 28 -15.49 -3.50 18.30
N VAL A 29 -14.40 -3.77 17.59
CA VAL A 29 -13.15 -3.01 17.72
C VAL A 29 -13.07 -1.83 16.74
N TYR A 30 -13.52 -2.03 15.52
CA TYR A 30 -13.31 -1.09 14.41
C TYR A 30 -14.53 -0.23 14.08
N ALA A 31 -15.73 -0.62 14.53
CA ALA A 31 -16.97 0.12 14.26
C ALA A 31 -17.68 0.61 15.54
N SER A 32 -16.98 0.64 16.68
CA SER A 32 -17.52 1.18 17.94
C SER A 32 -16.61 2.26 18.52
N ASP A 33 -17.21 3.21 19.23
CA ASP A 33 -16.49 4.26 19.93
C ASP A 33 -15.69 3.66 21.12
N PRO A 34 -14.36 3.82 21.17
CA PRO A 34 -13.54 3.31 22.27
C PRO A 34 -13.99 3.79 23.66
N ALA A 35 -14.62 4.97 23.76
CA ALA A 35 -15.13 5.50 25.04
C ALA A 35 -16.29 4.67 25.63
N THR A 36 -16.88 3.75 24.85
CA THR A 36 -17.92 2.84 25.33
C THR A 36 -17.36 1.64 26.10
N PHE A 37 -16.04 1.43 26.10
CA PHE A 37 -15.34 0.34 26.81
C PHE A 37 -15.91 -1.07 26.54
N GLN A 38 -16.36 -1.33 25.31
CA GLN A 38 -16.76 -2.69 24.90
C GLN A 38 -15.57 -3.66 24.89
N TRP A 39 -14.36 -3.13 24.77
CA TRP A 39 -13.09 -3.85 24.82
C TRP A 39 -12.01 -2.97 25.47
N HIS A 40 -10.95 -3.60 25.98
CA HIS A 40 -9.77 -2.90 26.54
C HIS A 40 -8.48 -3.30 25.82
N ILE A 41 -8.37 -4.58 25.46
CA ILE A 41 -7.24 -5.15 24.72
C ILE A 41 -7.83 -6.08 23.67
N TYR A 42 -7.36 -5.95 22.43
CA TYR A 42 -7.73 -6.81 21.31
C TYR A 42 -6.48 -7.48 20.74
N THR A 43 -6.58 -8.77 20.40
CA THR A 43 -5.50 -9.46 19.70
C THR A 43 -5.71 -9.33 18.21
N GLU A 44 -4.97 -8.41 17.60
CA GLU A 44 -4.99 -8.14 16.16
C GLU A 44 -3.85 -8.85 15.42
N GLY A 45 -4.01 -8.96 14.10
CA GLY A 45 -3.00 -9.49 13.20
C GLY A 45 -3.05 -8.77 11.85
N TRP A 46 -1.88 -8.48 11.31
CA TRP A 46 -1.72 -7.75 10.05
C TRP A 46 -0.91 -8.58 9.06
N SER A 47 -1.22 -8.45 7.77
CA SER A 47 -0.42 -9.01 6.68
C SER A 47 0.33 -7.89 5.99
N ARG A 48 1.55 -8.17 5.55
CA ARG A 48 2.23 -7.31 4.57
C ARG A 48 1.74 -7.66 3.16
N GLY A 49 1.63 -6.63 2.32
CA GLY A 49 1.20 -6.75 0.93
C GLY A 49 2.38 -7.03 0.00
N ALA A 50 3.04 -5.98 -0.48
CA ALA A 50 4.26 -6.08 -1.29
C ALA A 50 5.50 -5.66 -0.48
N PRO A 51 6.72 -6.01 -0.93
CA PRO A 51 7.95 -5.46 -0.40
C PRO A 51 8.02 -3.95 -0.64
N VAL A 52 8.43 -3.19 0.39
CA VAL A 52 8.65 -1.74 0.33
C VAL A 52 10.01 -1.45 0.98
N ARG A 53 10.94 -0.86 0.24
CA ARG A 53 12.31 -0.62 0.70
C ARG A 53 12.40 0.52 1.71
N TYR A 54 11.80 1.66 1.37
CA TYR A 54 11.76 2.87 2.19
C TYR A 54 10.31 3.10 2.59
N ASP A 55 9.86 2.34 3.59
CA ASP A 55 8.47 2.39 4.09
C ASP A 55 8.14 3.75 4.70
N ASP A 56 7.03 4.35 4.34
CA ASP A 56 6.51 5.58 4.95
C ASP A 56 5.10 5.33 5.49
N ALA A 57 4.31 4.49 4.82
CA ALA A 57 2.95 4.16 5.19
C ALA A 57 2.85 3.29 6.45
N GLY A 58 3.72 2.28 6.61
CA GLY A 58 3.62 1.31 7.70
C GLY A 58 3.75 1.94 9.09
N ILE A 59 4.79 2.77 9.30
CA ILE A 59 4.96 3.46 10.60
C ILE A 59 3.80 4.40 10.90
N ASN A 60 3.28 5.11 9.89
CA ASN A 60 2.11 5.97 10.03
C ASN A 60 0.85 5.17 10.40
N GLN A 61 0.62 4.04 9.71
CA GLN A 61 -0.51 3.16 9.97
C GLN A 61 -0.51 2.62 11.40
N PHE A 62 0.67 2.26 11.91
CA PHE A 62 0.77 1.59 13.19
C PHE A 62 0.96 2.51 14.40
N ALA A 63 1.36 3.77 14.18
CA ALA A 63 1.67 4.69 15.28
C ALA A 63 0.96 6.05 15.20
N ALA A 64 0.63 6.54 14.01
CA ALA A 64 0.25 7.93 13.82
C ALA A 64 -1.29 8.13 13.74
N PRO A 65 -1.92 8.83 14.70
CA PRO A 65 -3.35 9.12 14.68
C PRO A 65 -3.89 9.69 13.36
N TRP A 66 -3.14 10.57 12.69
CA TRP A 66 -3.61 11.30 11.52
C TRP A 66 -4.00 10.40 10.35
N LEU A 67 -3.40 9.20 10.23
CA LEU A 67 -3.70 8.28 9.14
C LEU A 67 -5.06 7.58 9.31
N GLY A 68 -5.64 7.62 10.51
CA GLY A 68 -6.95 7.02 10.77
C GLY A 68 -6.93 5.52 11.07
N ASN A 69 -5.76 4.94 11.36
CA ASN A 69 -5.62 3.53 11.79
C ASN A 69 -5.34 3.37 13.29
N MET A 70 -5.52 4.42 14.09
CA MET A 70 -5.40 4.40 15.55
C MET A 70 -6.80 4.34 16.20
N PRO A 71 -6.91 3.89 17.47
CA PRO A 71 -8.20 3.85 18.17
C PRO A 71 -8.97 5.17 18.04
N GLY A 72 -10.19 5.08 17.49
CA GLY A 72 -11.04 6.22 17.15
C GLY A 72 -11.25 6.40 15.64
N TRP A 73 -10.33 5.90 14.80
CA TRP A 73 -10.46 5.81 13.34
C TRP A 73 -10.73 7.14 12.61
N GLN A 74 -10.44 8.28 13.26
CA GLN A 74 -10.82 9.62 12.77
C GLN A 74 -12.34 9.79 12.52
N GLU A 75 -13.17 8.90 13.07
CA GLU A 75 -14.62 8.96 12.93
C GLU A 75 -15.23 10.07 13.80
N VAL A 76 -16.20 10.79 13.24
CA VAL A 76 -16.79 11.95 13.89
C VAL A 76 -17.59 11.52 15.12
N GLY A 77 -17.23 12.10 16.27
CA GLY A 77 -17.91 11.86 17.54
C GLY A 77 -17.35 10.69 18.35
N PHE A 78 -16.38 9.93 17.82
CA PHE A 78 -15.65 8.93 18.59
C PHE A 78 -14.54 9.58 19.43
N TRP A 79 -14.16 8.94 20.53
CA TRP A 79 -12.91 9.27 21.21
C TRP A 79 -11.72 8.90 20.33
N GLN A 80 -10.71 9.77 20.28
CA GLN A 80 -9.51 9.60 19.46
C GLN A 80 -8.26 9.48 20.33
N TYR A 81 -7.41 8.50 20.03
CA TYR A 81 -6.01 8.54 20.45
C TYR A 81 -5.32 9.73 19.77
N GLN A 82 -4.44 10.43 20.51
CA GLN A 82 -3.76 11.63 20.04
C GLN A 82 -2.30 11.61 20.47
N GLN A 83 -1.40 11.92 19.53
CA GLN A 83 0.03 12.06 19.76
C GLN A 83 0.55 13.04 18.70
N GLU A 84 0.69 14.31 19.09
CA GLU A 84 1.00 15.42 18.17
C GLU A 84 2.39 15.29 17.53
N GLU A 85 3.39 14.79 18.27
CA GLU A 85 4.75 14.63 17.76
C GLU A 85 4.85 13.53 16.71
N ILE A 86 4.23 12.37 16.94
CA ILE A 86 4.16 11.27 15.96
C ILE A 86 3.36 11.73 14.74
N ASP A 87 2.28 12.50 14.92
CA ASP A 87 1.50 13.04 13.79
C ASP A 87 2.33 14.00 12.92
N GLU A 88 3.07 14.92 13.54
CA GLU A 88 3.95 15.85 12.81
C GLU A 88 5.08 15.11 12.09
N LEU A 89 5.81 14.22 12.77
CA LEU A 89 6.87 13.41 12.15
C LEU A 89 6.31 12.54 11.02
N GLY A 90 5.14 11.92 11.25
CA GLY A 90 4.48 11.05 10.31
C GLY A 90 4.05 11.75 9.02
N LYS A 91 3.43 12.93 9.13
CA LYS A 91 3.07 13.77 7.98
C LYS A 91 4.30 14.30 7.24
N ARG A 92 5.37 14.65 7.96
CA ARG A 92 6.64 15.06 7.36
C ARG A 92 7.26 13.92 6.54
N LEU A 93 7.35 12.73 7.12
CA LEU A 93 7.85 11.53 6.45
C LEU A 93 7.03 11.22 5.19
N TYR A 94 5.70 11.19 5.33
CA TYR A 94 4.78 10.87 4.24
C TYR A 94 4.85 11.88 3.08
N ARG A 95 5.08 13.17 3.38
CA ARG A 95 5.20 14.24 2.37
C ARG A 95 6.61 14.45 1.84
N GLY A 96 7.58 13.62 2.23
CA GLY A 96 8.96 13.76 1.75
C GLY A 96 9.69 14.97 2.34
N GLU A 97 9.31 15.44 3.53
CA GLU A 97 9.87 16.63 4.19
C GLU A 97 11.15 16.31 4.98
N PHE A 98 12.14 15.75 4.28
CA PHE A 98 13.49 15.42 4.76
C PHE A 98 14.55 15.86 3.75
N ALA A 99 15.75 16.17 4.22
CA ALA A 99 16.85 16.67 3.38
C ALA A 99 17.66 15.56 2.68
N SER A 100 17.66 14.35 3.25
CA SER A 100 18.46 13.22 2.77
C SER A 100 17.87 11.89 3.25
N GLN A 101 18.46 10.78 2.79
CA GLN A 101 18.14 9.46 3.34
C GLN A 101 18.42 9.38 4.84
N ASP A 102 19.56 9.90 5.32
CA ASP A 102 19.92 9.87 6.75
C ASP A 102 18.89 10.63 7.61
N ASP A 103 18.41 11.78 7.13
CA ASP A 103 17.37 12.55 7.82
C ASP A 103 16.03 11.80 7.86
N ARG A 104 15.66 11.14 6.76
CA ARG A 104 14.49 10.25 6.71
C ARG A 104 14.62 9.08 7.68
N ASP A 105 15.78 8.43 7.73
CA ASP A 105 16.02 7.26 8.56
C ASP A 105 16.03 7.64 10.05
N ALA A 106 16.62 8.77 10.41
CA ALA A 106 16.57 9.32 11.76
C ALA A 106 15.13 9.65 12.19
N MET A 107 14.33 10.26 11.31
CA MET A 107 12.91 10.53 11.56
C MET A 107 12.12 9.25 11.80
N TYR A 108 12.33 8.22 10.96
CA TYR A 108 11.66 6.92 11.11
C TYR A 108 12.05 6.25 12.43
N GLN A 109 13.33 6.29 12.81
CA GLN A 109 13.82 5.75 14.09
C GLN A 109 13.18 6.47 15.29
N GLN A 110 13.07 7.81 15.25
CA GLN A 110 12.39 8.58 16.29
C GLN A 110 10.91 8.18 16.41
N MET A 111 10.20 8.03 15.29
CA MET A 111 8.81 7.57 15.29
C MET A 111 8.68 6.16 15.89
N VAL A 112 9.58 5.24 15.55
CA VAL A 112 9.60 3.89 16.12
C VAL A 112 9.81 3.93 17.64
N GLN A 113 10.74 4.75 18.13
CA GLN A 113 10.97 4.92 19.56
C GLN A 113 9.72 5.44 20.27
N LEU A 114 9.11 6.52 19.77
CA LEU A 114 7.88 7.09 20.33
C LEU A 114 6.73 6.08 20.32
N ALA A 115 6.57 5.31 19.25
CA ALA A 115 5.54 4.28 19.14
C ALA A 115 5.73 3.16 20.17
N LEU A 116 6.97 2.75 20.44
CA LEU A 116 7.30 1.77 21.47
C LEU A 116 7.07 2.33 22.88
N ASP A 117 7.39 3.60 23.13
CA ASP A 117 7.18 4.24 24.43
C ASP A 117 5.69 4.43 24.75
N GLU A 118 4.87 4.81 23.75
CA GLU A 118 3.42 4.93 23.87
C GLU A 118 2.72 3.57 23.96
N SER A 119 3.25 2.53 23.29
CA SER A 119 2.80 1.14 23.37
C SER A 119 1.28 0.94 23.15
N VAL A 120 0.64 1.79 22.34
CA VAL A 120 -0.76 1.60 21.91
C VAL A 120 -0.95 0.24 21.23
N ARG A 121 0.10 -0.22 20.54
CA ARG A 121 0.25 -1.58 20.02
C ARG A 121 1.43 -2.28 20.68
N ILE A 122 1.21 -3.51 21.12
CA ILE A 122 2.25 -4.37 21.69
C ILE A 122 2.57 -5.48 20.69
N TRP A 123 3.74 -5.39 20.06
CA TRP A 123 4.19 -6.35 19.06
C TRP A 123 4.63 -7.66 19.72
N MET A 124 3.98 -8.77 19.36
CA MET A 124 4.21 -10.08 20.00
C MET A 124 5.11 -10.98 19.17
N VAL A 125 4.74 -11.23 17.91
CA VAL A 125 5.42 -12.19 17.04
C VAL A 125 5.26 -11.79 15.57
N THR A 126 6.28 -12.07 14.77
CA THR A 126 6.14 -12.16 13.32
C THR A 126 5.87 -13.62 12.96
N ALA A 127 4.67 -13.92 12.48
CA ALA A 127 4.30 -15.29 12.12
C ALA A 127 4.98 -15.70 10.80
N LEU A 128 5.76 -16.79 10.83
CA LEU A 128 6.24 -17.43 9.61
C LEU A 128 5.13 -18.34 9.05
N GLN A 129 4.74 -18.10 7.80
CA GLN A 129 3.71 -18.88 7.11
C GLN A 129 4.34 -19.82 6.10
N SER A 130 3.80 -21.04 5.99
CA SER A 130 4.18 -22.01 4.97
C SER A 130 3.05 -22.17 3.97
N PHE A 131 3.36 -22.06 2.69
CA PHE A 131 2.42 -22.25 1.59
C PHE A 131 2.75 -23.57 0.89
N PRO A 132 1.97 -24.65 1.09
CA PRO A 132 2.21 -25.91 0.40
C PRO A 132 1.85 -25.75 -1.09
N VAL A 133 2.78 -26.13 -1.96
CA VAL A 133 2.61 -26.09 -3.42
C VAL A 133 2.90 -27.49 -3.99
N SER A 134 2.14 -27.90 -5.00
CA SER A 134 2.43 -29.15 -5.73
C SER A 134 3.79 -29.04 -6.41
N SER A 135 4.58 -30.12 -6.40
CA SER A 135 5.86 -30.19 -7.14
C SER A 135 5.70 -30.12 -8.66
N GLU A 136 4.47 -30.20 -9.17
CA GLU A 136 4.14 -30.03 -10.60
C GLU A 136 3.99 -28.56 -11.01
N VAL A 137 3.91 -27.63 -10.05
CA VAL A 137 3.82 -26.19 -10.36
C VAL A 137 5.21 -25.68 -10.70
N GLU A 138 5.33 -25.08 -11.87
CA GLU A 138 6.53 -24.43 -12.37
C GLU A 138 6.37 -22.91 -12.40
N HIS A 139 7.48 -22.18 -12.45
CA HIS A 139 7.52 -20.72 -12.67
C HIS A 139 6.77 -19.86 -11.64
N LEU A 140 6.67 -20.33 -10.40
CA LEU A 140 6.10 -19.57 -9.29
C LEU A 140 7.07 -18.47 -8.84
N THR A 141 6.70 -17.21 -9.03
CA THR A 141 7.41 -16.06 -8.44
C THR A 141 7.06 -15.94 -6.96
N VAL A 142 8.08 -15.92 -6.10
CA VAL A 142 7.95 -15.74 -4.65
C VAL A 142 8.59 -14.40 -4.30
N ASP A 143 7.86 -13.47 -3.70
CA ASP A 143 8.46 -12.21 -3.27
C ASP A 143 9.14 -12.37 -1.90
N ILE A 144 9.92 -11.36 -1.49
CA ILE A 144 10.73 -11.42 -0.28
C ILE A 144 9.97 -11.18 1.04
N VAL A 145 8.69 -10.81 0.99
CA VAL A 145 7.88 -10.39 2.15
C VAL A 145 6.59 -11.20 2.31
N SER A 146 5.76 -11.27 1.27
CA SER A 146 4.47 -11.97 1.22
C SER A 146 4.55 -13.38 0.63
N GLY A 147 5.71 -13.77 0.09
CA GLY A 147 5.93 -15.07 -0.52
C GLY A 147 5.11 -15.21 -1.81
N PRO A 148 4.34 -16.29 -2.03
CA PRO A 148 3.55 -16.50 -3.25
C PRO A 148 2.24 -15.69 -3.29
N ARG A 149 1.98 -14.86 -2.28
CA ARG A 149 0.84 -13.93 -2.25
C ARG A 149 1.15 -12.61 -2.96
N ASN A 150 2.15 -12.56 -3.83
CA ASN A 150 2.39 -11.38 -4.66
C ASN A 150 1.50 -11.42 -5.92
N VAL A 151 1.53 -10.34 -6.72
CA VAL A 151 0.76 -10.26 -7.97
C VAL A 151 1.31 -11.16 -9.08
N PHE A 152 2.60 -11.51 -9.03
CA PHE A 152 3.34 -12.17 -10.10
C PHE A 152 3.16 -13.70 -10.05
N ALA A 153 3.03 -14.25 -8.83
CA ALA A 153 3.00 -15.67 -8.55
C ALA A 153 2.04 -16.45 -9.45
N LEU A 154 0.73 -16.14 -9.38
CA LEU A 154 -0.30 -16.86 -10.13
C LEU A 154 -0.34 -16.47 -11.62
N ARG A 155 0.28 -15.35 -11.99
CA ARG A 155 0.34 -14.87 -13.38
C ARG A 155 1.46 -15.55 -14.17
N GLY A 156 2.56 -15.89 -13.50
CA GLY A 156 3.70 -16.60 -14.10
C GLY A 156 3.62 -18.12 -13.96
N ALA A 157 2.96 -18.63 -12.92
CA ALA A 157 2.91 -20.06 -12.59
C ALA A 157 2.11 -20.87 -13.61
N GLU A 158 2.53 -22.12 -13.82
CA GLU A 158 1.80 -23.09 -14.63
C GLU A 158 1.99 -24.53 -14.13
N ILE A 159 1.14 -25.44 -14.60
CA ILE A 159 1.38 -26.88 -14.52
C ILE A 159 1.41 -27.39 -15.97
N PRO A 160 2.54 -27.93 -16.46
CA PRO A 160 2.64 -28.40 -17.83
C PRO A 160 1.50 -29.36 -18.22
N GLY A 161 0.82 -29.06 -19.33
CA GLY A 161 -0.29 -29.85 -19.84
C GLY A 161 -1.65 -29.58 -19.18
N ARG A 162 -1.76 -28.61 -18.26
CA ARG A 162 -3.03 -28.13 -17.69
C ARG A 162 -3.34 -26.71 -18.12
N THR A 163 -4.63 -26.39 -18.06
CA THR A 163 -5.17 -25.05 -18.37
C THR A 163 -5.70 -24.35 -17.12
N ASP A 164 -5.55 -24.95 -15.95
CA ASP A 164 -6.12 -24.48 -14.70
C ASP A 164 -5.15 -24.66 -13.51
N LEU A 165 -5.16 -23.70 -12.59
CA LEU A 165 -4.52 -23.79 -11.29
C LEU A 165 -5.61 -23.77 -10.20
N LYS A 166 -5.45 -24.63 -9.19
CA LYS A 166 -6.31 -24.63 -8.01
C LYS A 166 -5.54 -24.02 -6.85
N VAL A 167 -6.04 -22.90 -6.35
CA VAL A 167 -5.42 -22.15 -5.27
C VAL A 167 -6.28 -22.30 -4.02
N GLY A 168 -5.66 -22.74 -2.92
CA GLY A 168 -6.31 -22.75 -1.61
C GLY A 168 -6.20 -21.39 -0.96
N ASN A 169 -7.33 -20.81 -0.55
CA ASN A 169 -7.37 -19.63 0.32
C ASN A 169 -8.08 -20.01 1.62
N LEU A 170 -7.69 -19.39 2.74
CA LEU A 170 -8.36 -19.63 4.02
C LEU A 170 -9.83 -19.19 3.95
N TRP A 171 -10.07 -18.03 3.33
CA TRP A 171 -11.40 -17.54 2.97
C TRP A 171 -11.35 -16.92 1.58
N VAL A 172 -12.44 -17.05 0.83
CA VAL A 172 -12.71 -16.28 -0.40
C VAL A 172 -13.61 -15.08 -0.08
N TRP A 173 -14.44 -15.21 0.95
CA TRP A 173 -15.34 -14.16 1.42
C TRP A 173 -15.55 -14.26 2.92
N THR A 174 -15.62 -13.11 3.59
CA THR A 174 -16.09 -12.96 4.97
C THR A 174 -17.16 -11.88 5.02
N GLU A 175 -17.88 -11.74 6.14
CA GLU A 175 -18.85 -10.65 6.33
C GLU A 175 -18.26 -9.24 6.17
N ARG A 176 -16.93 -9.11 6.23
CA ARG A 176 -16.16 -7.87 6.03
C ARG A 176 -15.58 -7.72 4.63
N THR A 177 -15.81 -8.70 3.75
CA THR A 177 -15.22 -8.71 2.42
C THR A 177 -16.03 -7.87 1.46
N THR A 178 -15.44 -6.73 1.12
CA THR A 178 -16.07 -5.68 0.31
C THR A 178 -15.20 -5.35 -0.89
N TRP A 179 -15.70 -5.71 -2.07
CA TRP A 179 -15.11 -5.35 -3.36
C TRP A 179 -15.59 -3.96 -3.78
N ASN A 180 -14.93 -2.94 -3.27
CA ASN A 180 -15.21 -1.53 -3.52
C ASN A 180 -13.90 -0.84 -3.90
N PRO A 181 -13.77 -0.27 -5.11
CA PRO A 181 -12.51 0.33 -5.57
C PRO A 181 -12.12 1.62 -4.83
N ILE A 182 -13.01 2.23 -4.03
CA ILE A 182 -12.74 3.49 -3.33
C ILE A 182 -12.44 3.25 -1.85
N GLY A 183 -13.35 2.59 -1.13
CA GLY A 183 -13.21 2.35 0.32
C GLY A 183 -13.31 0.88 0.70
N GLY A 184 -12.93 -0.05 -0.17
CA GLY A 184 -12.96 -1.50 0.05
C GLY A 184 -11.58 -2.15 0.01
N PHE A 185 -11.54 -3.46 -0.26
CA PHE A 185 -10.31 -4.26 -0.32
C PHE A 185 -9.44 -4.21 0.95
N GLY A 186 -10.06 -3.92 2.10
CA GLY A 186 -9.38 -3.83 3.40
C GLY A 186 -8.98 -5.18 4.00
N ASP A 187 -9.35 -6.31 3.37
CA ASP A 187 -8.99 -7.64 3.82
C ASP A 187 -8.13 -8.40 2.79
N ALA A 188 -7.29 -9.31 3.31
CA ALA A 188 -6.39 -10.13 2.53
C ALA A 188 -7.11 -11.05 1.53
N TYR A 189 -8.33 -11.48 1.83
CA TYR A 189 -9.09 -12.44 1.03
C TYR A 189 -9.59 -11.82 -0.28
N SER A 190 -10.15 -10.61 -0.24
CA SER A 190 -10.48 -9.86 -1.46
C SER A 190 -9.23 -9.43 -2.21
N SER A 191 -8.22 -8.90 -1.52
CA SER A 191 -7.04 -8.31 -2.16
C SER A 191 -6.18 -9.37 -2.85
N ASP A 192 -6.13 -10.59 -2.30
CA ASP A 192 -5.42 -11.70 -2.93
C ASP A 192 -6.03 -12.14 -4.26
N ILE A 193 -7.34 -11.98 -4.41
CA ILE A 193 -8.03 -12.30 -5.66
C ILE A 193 -7.95 -11.11 -6.62
N TYR A 194 -8.29 -9.91 -6.13
CA TYR A 194 -8.40 -8.69 -6.92
C TYR A 194 -7.12 -8.29 -7.64
N LYS A 195 -5.95 -8.46 -7.00
CA LYS A 195 -4.65 -8.17 -7.64
C LYS A 195 -4.40 -8.99 -8.90
N ASN A 196 -5.08 -10.10 -9.14
CA ASN A 196 -4.97 -10.86 -10.39
C ASN A 196 -5.83 -10.28 -11.52
N LEU A 197 -6.79 -9.41 -11.17
CA LEU A 197 -7.76 -8.81 -12.08
C LEU A 197 -7.34 -7.44 -12.59
N VAL A 198 -6.44 -6.76 -11.87
CA VAL A 198 -6.05 -5.37 -12.14
C VAL A 198 -4.55 -5.24 -12.37
N ASP A 199 -4.18 -4.42 -13.34
CA ASP A 199 -2.84 -3.96 -13.60
C ASP A 199 -2.72 -2.48 -13.20
N PRO A 200 -1.92 -2.14 -12.17
CA PRO A 200 -1.68 -0.75 -11.80
C PRO A 200 -0.67 -0.06 -12.75
N PRO A 201 -0.57 1.29 -12.73
CA PRO A 201 0.43 2.01 -13.53
C PRO A 201 1.87 1.64 -13.11
N LEU A 202 2.12 1.55 -11.81
CA LEU A 202 3.40 1.15 -11.20
C LEU A 202 3.20 -0.04 -10.26
N ILE A 203 4.28 -0.76 -9.98
CA ILE A 203 4.29 -1.85 -9.02
C ILE A 203 5.63 -1.93 -8.30
N ASN A 204 5.70 -2.59 -7.14
CA ASN A 204 6.99 -2.82 -6.48
C ASN A 204 7.67 -4.07 -7.04
N HIS A 205 8.97 -3.95 -7.29
CA HIS A 205 9.80 -5.09 -7.67
C HIS A 205 9.84 -6.12 -6.52
N PRO A 206 9.66 -7.42 -6.79
CA PRO A 206 9.44 -8.44 -5.74
C PRO A 206 10.62 -8.68 -4.79
N PHE A 207 11.83 -8.25 -5.18
CA PHE A 207 13.05 -8.40 -4.37
C PHE A 207 13.55 -7.08 -3.79
N THR A 208 13.82 -6.07 -4.64
CA THR A 208 14.35 -4.77 -4.21
C THR A 208 13.35 -3.92 -3.41
N GLY A 209 12.04 -4.17 -3.54
CA GLY A 209 10.98 -3.37 -2.93
C GLY A 209 10.90 -1.93 -3.43
N LEU A 210 11.54 -1.62 -4.56
CA LEU A 210 11.47 -0.32 -5.22
C LEU A 210 10.25 -0.29 -6.17
N PRO A 211 9.53 0.84 -6.26
CA PRO A 211 8.55 1.04 -7.32
C PRO A 211 9.21 0.94 -8.71
N GLN A 212 8.50 0.37 -9.66
CA GLN A 212 8.92 0.25 -11.06
C GLN A 212 7.72 0.44 -11.99
N PRO A 213 7.95 0.88 -13.24
CA PRO A 213 6.90 0.90 -14.26
C PRO A 213 6.21 -0.45 -14.40
N PHE A 214 4.89 -0.43 -14.58
CA PHE A 214 4.12 -1.58 -15.00
C PHE A 214 3.31 -1.21 -16.24
N ARG A 215 2.05 -0.77 -16.09
CA ARG A 215 1.22 -0.29 -17.21
C ARG A 215 1.45 1.17 -17.61
N ALA A 216 2.16 1.95 -16.80
CA ALA A 216 2.62 3.28 -17.20
C ALA A 216 4.13 3.39 -17.03
N ASP A 217 4.79 3.87 -18.08
CA ASP A 217 6.18 4.30 -17.98
C ASP A 217 6.22 5.73 -17.41
N PHE A 218 7.33 6.13 -16.80
CA PHE A 218 7.45 7.46 -16.20
C PHE A 218 8.85 8.07 -16.39
N THR A 219 8.91 9.39 -16.33
CA THR A 219 10.16 10.17 -16.26
C THR A 219 10.03 11.19 -15.13
N VAL A 220 11.03 11.26 -14.25
CA VAL A 220 11.05 12.16 -13.09
C VAL A 220 11.98 13.34 -13.37
N GLU A 221 11.52 14.54 -13.05
CA GLU A 221 12.33 15.74 -12.93
C GLU A 221 12.14 16.30 -11.51
N THR A 222 13.20 16.48 -10.74
CA THR A 222 13.12 17.00 -9.37
C THR A 222 14.14 18.10 -9.12
N ALA A 223 13.75 19.11 -8.36
CA ALA A 223 14.64 20.15 -7.86
C ALA A 223 15.27 19.79 -6.50
N GLY A 224 15.03 18.58 -5.99
CA GLY A 224 15.53 18.11 -4.71
C GLY A 224 14.75 18.66 -3.50
N PRO A 225 15.30 18.52 -2.29
CA PRO A 225 14.62 18.89 -1.04
C PRO A 225 14.39 20.40 -0.86
N ASP A 226 15.25 21.23 -1.46
CA ASP A 226 15.31 22.68 -1.20
C ASP A 226 14.90 23.54 -2.41
N GLY A 227 14.78 22.93 -3.59
CA GLY A 227 14.47 23.61 -4.85
C GLY A 227 13.03 23.43 -5.29
N THR A 228 12.62 24.25 -6.27
CA THR A 228 11.34 24.08 -6.96
C THR A 228 11.48 24.28 -8.47
N LEU A 229 10.50 23.74 -9.20
CA LEU A 229 10.29 23.85 -10.63
C LEU A 229 9.06 24.72 -10.88
N ASP A 230 9.08 25.54 -11.93
CA ASP A 230 7.92 26.31 -12.35
C ASP A 230 6.81 25.37 -12.88
N VAL A 231 5.58 25.57 -12.41
CA VAL A 231 4.41 24.90 -12.98
C VAL A 231 3.95 25.71 -14.19
N PRO A 232 3.79 25.10 -15.37
CA PRO A 232 3.51 25.81 -16.61
C PRO A 232 2.07 26.33 -16.65
N ALA A 233 1.81 27.33 -17.49
CA ALA A 233 0.52 28.04 -17.50
C ALA A 233 -0.65 27.21 -18.04
N GLU A 234 -0.34 26.17 -18.82
CA GLU A 234 -1.28 25.16 -19.32
C GLU A 234 -1.71 24.15 -18.26
N ALA A 235 -1.03 24.10 -17.10
CA ALA A 235 -1.40 23.19 -16.03
C ALA A 235 -2.76 23.55 -15.45
N VAL A 236 -3.55 22.51 -15.16
CA VAL A 236 -4.88 22.63 -14.55
C VAL A 236 -4.94 21.90 -13.22
N THR A 237 -5.88 22.31 -12.38
CA THR A 237 -6.32 21.57 -11.18
C THR A 237 -7.84 21.45 -11.20
N TRP A 238 -8.37 20.43 -10.52
CA TRP A 238 -9.80 20.27 -10.39
C TRP A 238 -10.36 21.21 -9.31
N ASP A 239 -11.40 21.96 -9.64
CA ASP A 239 -12.19 22.76 -8.71
C ASP A 239 -13.47 22.02 -8.32
N ALA A 240 -13.42 21.35 -7.17
CA ALA A 240 -14.52 20.53 -6.65
C ALA A 240 -15.77 21.34 -6.25
N GLN A 241 -15.72 22.68 -6.23
CA GLN A 241 -16.92 23.49 -5.95
C GLN A 241 -17.71 23.79 -7.22
N ASN A 242 -17.04 23.83 -8.37
CA ASN A 242 -17.62 24.25 -9.65
C ASN A 242 -17.64 23.13 -10.69
N ASP A 243 -17.24 21.90 -10.31
CA ASP A 243 -17.13 20.74 -11.18
C ASP A 243 -16.35 21.04 -12.47
N ALA A 244 -15.16 21.66 -12.37
CA ALA A 244 -14.41 22.10 -13.54
C ALA A 244 -12.88 22.04 -13.37
N TRP A 245 -12.18 21.78 -14.47
CA TRP A 245 -10.74 22.00 -14.57
C TRP A 245 -10.43 23.49 -14.72
N ILE A 246 -9.69 24.04 -13.77
CA ILE A 246 -9.27 25.45 -13.77
C ILE A 246 -7.76 25.58 -13.94
N PRO A 247 -7.26 26.65 -14.59
CA PRO A 247 -5.83 26.91 -14.65
C PRO A 247 -5.22 27.04 -13.26
N VAL A 248 -4.03 26.49 -13.09
CA VAL A 248 -3.24 26.68 -11.88
C VAL A 248 -2.88 28.16 -11.71
N ALA A 249 -2.83 28.65 -10.47
CA ALA A 249 -2.50 30.04 -10.18
C ALA A 249 -1.10 30.41 -10.72
N GLY A 250 -0.98 31.57 -11.36
CA GLY A 250 0.30 32.05 -11.89
C GLY A 250 1.38 32.17 -10.81
N GLY A 251 2.58 31.66 -11.10
CA GLY A 251 3.70 31.60 -10.15
C GLY A 251 3.67 30.39 -9.22
N THR A 252 2.79 29.41 -9.45
CA THR A 252 2.84 28.13 -8.74
C THR A 252 4.13 27.39 -9.09
N THR A 253 4.74 26.78 -8.08
CA THR A 253 5.93 25.95 -8.22
C THR A 253 5.71 24.60 -7.53
N ALA A 254 6.51 23.59 -7.89
CA ALA A 254 6.47 22.23 -7.34
C ALA A 254 7.89 21.69 -7.13
N ARG A 255 8.11 20.77 -6.19
CA ARG A 255 9.44 20.14 -5.99
C ARG A 255 9.81 19.20 -7.12
N SER A 256 8.82 18.46 -7.62
CA SER A 256 9.02 17.46 -8.65
C SER A 256 7.92 17.51 -9.71
N LYS A 257 8.29 17.08 -10.92
CA LYS A 257 7.39 16.79 -12.03
C LYS A 257 7.59 15.34 -12.44
N VAL A 258 6.50 14.61 -12.66
CA VAL A 258 6.53 13.26 -13.22
C VAL A 258 5.69 13.23 -14.48
N THR A 259 6.29 12.83 -15.60
CA THR A 259 5.56 12.59 -16.85
C THR A 259 5.28 11.10 -16.95
N PHE A 260 4.01 10.71 -16.89
CA PHE A 260 3.56 9.33 -17.10
C PHE A 260 3.12 9.12 -18.54
N ASP A 261 3.44 7.96 -19.13
CA ASP A 261 2.91 7.50 -20.41
C ASP A 261 1.96 6.31 -20.21
N TYR A 262 0.68 6.53 -20.52
CA TYR A 262 -0.41 5.57 -20.39
C TYR A 262 -0.67 4.78 -21.69
N ALA A 263 0.20 4.86 -22.71
CA ALA A 263 -0.01 4.18 -24.00
C ALA A 263 -0.32 2.68 -23.88
N LYS A 264 0.28 1.96 -22.92
CA LYS A 264 -0.01 0.53 -22.66
C LYS A 264 -1.41 0.27 -22.10
N PHE A 265 -2.04 1.25 -21.45
CA PHE A 265 -3.45 1.17 -21.09
C PHE A 265 -4.32 1.41 -22.32
N LEU A 266 -4.09 2.55 -23.00
CA LEU A 266 -4.88 3.01 -24.15
C LEU A 266 -4.83 2.06 -25.35
N GLY A 267 -3.76 1.26 -25.45
CA GLY A 267 -3.62 0.22 -26.46
C GLY A 267 -4.43 -1.06 -26.20
N SER A 268 -5.19 -1.15 -25.09
CA SER A 268 -5.98 -2.35 -24.73
C SER A 268 -7.43 -2.00 -24.36
N SER A 269 -8.22 -3.03 -24.00
CA SER A 269 -9.62 -2.88 -23.61
C SER A 269 -9.87 -3.34 -22.17
N TRP A 270 -10.90 -2.75 -21.57
CA TRP A 270 -11.54 -3.26 -20.36
C TRP A 270 -12.17 -4.64 -20.59
N GLN A 271 -12.43 -5.38 -19.50
CA GLN A 271 -13.01 -6.73 -19.57
C GLN A 271 -14.41 -6.81 -20.20
N HIS A 272 -15.17 -5.72 -20.21
CA HIS A 272 -16.45 -5.60 -20.93
C HIS A 272 -16.31 -5.16 -22.40
N GLY A 273 -15.10 -5.12 -22.95
CA GLY A 273 -14.84 -4.90 -24.38
C GLY A 273 -14.65 -3.44 -24.82
N GLN A 274 -15.00 -2.46 -23.98
CA GLN A 274 -14.74 -1.05 -24.29
C GLN A 274 -13.23 -0.72 -24.24
N PRO A 275 -12.72 0.14 -25.14
CA PRO A 275 -11.32 0.56 -25.11
C PRO A 275 -11.03 1.35 -23.83
N VAL A 276 -9.81 1.22 -23.29
CA VAL A 276 -9.36 2.13 -22.24
C VAL A 276 -9.01 3.47 -22.89
N THR A 277 -9.53 4.58 -22.36
CA THR A 277 -9.28 5.93 -22.91
C THR A 277 -8.72 6.87 -21.85
N MET A 278 -8.26 8.06 -22.25
CA MET A 278 -7.81 9.08 -21.28
C MET A 278 -8.91 9.50 -20.29
N ALA A 279 -10.20 9.28 -20.63
CA ALA A 279 -11.31 9.47 -19.69
C ALA A 279 -11.17 8.57 -18.44
N ASP A 280 -10.67 7.34 -18.60
CA ASP A 280 -10.44 6.40 -17.51
C ASP A 280 -9.24 6.79 -16.62
N VAL A 281 -8.31 7.60 -17.15
CA VAL A 281 -7.21 8.18 -16.38
C VAL A 281 -7.69 9.41 -15.62
N ILE A 282 -8.49 10.27 -16.25
CA ILE A 282 -8.88 11.59 -15.74
C ILE A 282 -9.99 11.53 -14.70
N TYR A 283 -11.01 10.69 -14.92
CA TYR A 283 -12.16 10.59 -14.01
C TYR A 283 -11.75 10.34 -12.54
N PRO A 284 -10.93 9.33 -12.21
CA PRO A 284 -10.54 9.10 -10.82
C PRO A 284 -9.69 10.23 -10.22
N ILE A 285 -9.01 11.05 -11.03
CA ILE A 285 -8.30 12.25 -10.54
C ILE A 285 -9.34 13.25 -10.02
N ALA A 286 -10.32 13.61 -10.85
CA ALA A 286 -11.40 14.52 -10.45
C ALA A 286 -12.18 13.97 -9.24
N GLN A 287 -12.54 12.68 -9.27
CA GLN A 287 -13.22 12.00 -8.15
C GLN A 287 -12.44 12.11 -6.84
N GLY A 288 -11.11 12.01 -6.89
CA GLY A 288 -10.25 12.21 -5.73
C GLY A 288 -10.39 13.59 -5.09
N TYR A 289 -10.33 14.65 -5.92
CA TYR A 289 -10.55 16.02 -5.45
C TYR A 289 -11.97 16.24 -4.95
N GLU A 290 -12.97 15.68 -5.63
CA GLU A 290 -14.37 15.72 -5.20
C GLU A 290 -14.53 15.16 -3.78
N ILE A 291 -14.01 13.96 -3.52
CA ILE A 291 -14.11 13.32 -2.21
C ILE A 291 -13.33 14.10 -1.14
N ALA A 292 -12.20 14.73 -1.49
CA ALA A 292 -11.34 15.45 -0.55
C ALA A 292 -11.80 16.88 -0.23
N PHE A 293 -12.43 17.58 -1.19
CA PHE A 293 -12.67 19.02 -1.13
C PHE A 293 -14.13 19.47 -1.32
N ASP A 294 -15.03 18.67 -1.92
CA ASP A 294 -16.47 19.00 -1.93
C ASP A 294 -17.02 18.83 -0.50
N GLU A 295 -17.46 19.93 0.12
CA GLU A 295 -17.96 19.94 1.50
C GLU A 295 -19.13 18.97 1.74
N ARG A 296 -20.02 18.80 0.76
CA ARG A 296 -21.16 17.88 0.84
C ARG A 296 -20.68 16.43 0.76
N LYS A 297 -19.75 16.12 -0.15
CA LYS A 297 -19.22 14.76 -0.30
C LYS A 297 -18.38 14.36 0.91
N VAL A 298 -17.54 15.26 1.42
CA VAL A 298 -16.78 15.06 2.67
C VAL A 298 -17.71 14.81 3.87
N GLN A 299 -18.87 15.45 3.95
CA GLN A 299 -19.82 15.17 5.04
C GLN A 299 -20.46 13.77 4.97
N ILE A 300 -20.51 13.17 3.77
CA ILE A 300 -21.02 11.82 3.55
C ILE A 300 -19.91 10.80 3.82
N GLU A 301 -18.75 10.96 3.19
CA GLU A 301 -17.60 10.03 3.31
C GLU A 301 -16.46 10.70 4.09
N THR A 302 -16.72 11.00 5.37
CA THR A 302 -15.83 11.84 6.18
C THR A 302 -14.45 11.25 6.40
N ALA A 303 -14.37 9.96 6.75
CA ALA A 303 -13.08 9.30 6.95
C ALA A 303 -12.21 9.41 5.69
N ILE A 304 -12.76 9.00 4.52
CA ILE A 304 -12.04 9.02 3.24
C ILE A 304 -11.64 10.45 2.86
N GLY A 305 -12.58 11.40 2.91
CA GLY A 305 -12.32 12.78 2.51
C GLY A 305 -11.26 13.49 3.36
N ILE A 306 -11.30 13.28 4.69
CA ILE A 306 -10.31 13.89 5.60
C ILE A 306 -8.93 13.28 5.41
N THR A 307 -8.82 11.96 5.29
CA THR A 307 -7.51 11.29 5.15
C THR A 307 -6.89 11.49 3.77
N ALA A 308 -7.70 11.70 2.73
CA ALA A 308 -7.21 11.96 1.37
C ALA A 308 -6.66 13.39 1.18
N ARG A 309 -7.19 14.37 1.91
CA ARG A 309 -6.86 15.80 1.72
C ARG A 309 -5.35 16.12 1.80
N PRO A 310 -4.59 15.65 2.81
CA PRO A 310 -3.16 15.96 2.89
C PRO A 310 -2.36 15.50 1.66
N LEU A 311 -2.78 14.39 1.03
CA LEU A 311 -2.17 13.92 -0.21
C LEU A 311 -2.48 14.88 -1.36
N TYR A 312 -3.75 15.17 -1.64
CA TYR A 312 -4.14 16.02 -2.77
C TYR A 312 -3.66 17.47 -2.65
N GLU A 313 -3.43 17.98 -1.45
CA GLU A 313 -2.82 19.31 -1.22
C GLU A 313 -1.37 19.40 -1.76
N THR A 314 -0.67 18.27 -1.87
CA THR A 314 0.68 18.25 -2.46
C THR A 314 0.67 18.30 -3.99
N PHE A 315 -0.44 17.99 -4.64
CA PHE A 315 -0.54 18.05 -6.10
C PHE A 315 -0.74 19.50 -6.55
N LYS A 316 0.17 19.99 -7.38
CA LYS A 316 0.25 21.40 -7.81
C LYS A 316 -0.37 21.65 -9.19
N GLY A 317 -0.64 20.59 -9.95
CA GLY A 317 -1.33 20.68 -11.23
C GLY A 317 -1.01 19.52 -12.16
N TYR A 318 -1.79 19.46 -13.24
CA TYR A 318 -1.70 18.43 -14.27
C TYR A 318 -1.64 19.06 -15.65
N VAL A 319 -0.84 18.47 -16.55
CA VAL A 319 -0.91 18.74 -18.00
C VAL A 319 -1.31 17.45 -18.69
N PHE A 320 -2.47 17.47 -19.35
CA PHE A 320 -3.01 16.32 -20.07
C PHE A 320 -2.59 16.35 -21.54
N GLY A 321 -1.89 15.30 -21.98
CA GLY A 321 -1.55 15.04 -23.37
C GLY A 321 -2.43 13.97 -24.01
N GLU A 322 -2.03 13.47 -25.20
CA GLU A 322 -2.77 12.43 -25.92
C GLU A 322 -2.73 11.07 -25.20
N SER A 323 -1.55 10.65 -24.74
CA SER A 323 -1.35 9.44 -23.92
C SER A 323 -0.58 9.71 -22.62
N THR A 324 -0.21 10.97 -22.36
CA THR A 324 0.67 11.35 -21.27
C THR A 324 -0.04 12.22 -20.26
N VAL A 325 0.39 12.14 -19.00
CA VAL A 325 0.00 13.08 -17.95
C VAL A 325 1.26 13.58 -17.26
N GLU A 326 1.50 14.88 -17.32
CA GLU A 326 2.51 15.52 -16.46
C GLU A 326 1.85 15.88 -15.14
N VAL A 327 2.47 15.45 -14.04
CA VAL A 327 1.99 15.69 -12.69
C VAL A 327 3.03 16.50 -11.95
N TYR A 328 2.64 17.65 -11.44
CA TYR A 328 3.48 18.51 -10.61
C TYR A 328 3.13 18.28 -9.14
N VAL A 329 4.11 17.91 -8.33
CA VAL A 329 3.91 17.59 -6.91
C VAL A 329 4.93 18.29 -6.01
N ASP A 330 4.47 18.77 -4.86
CA ASP A 330 5.33 19.26 -3.78
C ASP A 330 5.80 18.10 -2.91
N TYR A 331 6.52 17.17 -3.56
CA TYR A 331 7.09 15.97 -2.95
C TYR A 331 8.46 15.71 -3.56
N TRP A 332 9.39 15.20 -2.75
CA TRP A 332 10.69 14.73 -3.21
C TRP A 332 11.08 13.46 -2.44
N HIS A 333 11.94 12.65 -3.05
CA HIS A 333 12.59 11.50 -2.42
C HIS A 333 13.97 11.31 -3.07
N PHE A 334 14.95 10.84 -2.31
CA PHE A 334 16.31 10.56 -2.81
C PHE A 334 16.38 9.37 -3.79
N GLU A 335 15.24 8.69 -3.99
CA GLU A 335 15.05 7.57 -4.90
C GLU A 335 13.86 7.94 -5.79
N GLU A 336 14.13 8.24 -7.06
CA GLU A 336 13.16 8.83 -7.99
C GLU A 336 11.93 7.96 -8.20
N SER A 337 12.05 6.64 -8.10
CA SER A 337 10.92 5.72 -8.19
C SER A 337 9.85 5.94 -7.12
N TYR A 338 10.21 6.44 -5.92
CA TYR A 338 9.24 6.85 -4.90
C TYR A 338 8.54 8.17 -5.26
N ILE A 339 9.22 9.10 -5.93
CA ILE A 339 8.57 10.31 -6.47
C ILE A 339 7.51 9.91 -7.50
N ALA A 340 7.84 8.99 -8.41
CA ALA A 340 6.89 8.48 -9.39
C ALA A 340 5.73 7.70 -8.75
N SER A 341 5.98 6.87 -7.74
CA SER A 341 4.92 6.16 -7.03
C SER A 341 3.97 7.13 -6.32
N TYR A 342 4.50 8.15 -5.65
CA TYR A 342 3.72 9.16 -4.95
C TYR A 342 2.89 10.03 -5.91
N ALA A 343 3.48 10.42 -7.05
CA ALA A 343 2.84 11.29 -8.04
C ALA A 343 1.85 10.57 -8.96
N SER A 344 1.68 9.24 -8.85
CA SER A 344 0.76 8.49 -9.71
C SER A 344 -0.69 8.92 -9.46
N PRO A 345 -1.33 9.62 -10.40
CA PRO A 345 -2.57 10.35 -10.11
C PRO A 345 -3.82 9.47 -10.25
N SER A 346 -3.70 8.30 -10.89
CA SER A 346 -4.82 7.41 -11.18
C SER A 346 -4.34 5.96 -11.21
N GLY A 347 -5.06 5.08 -10.52
CA GLY A 347 -4.81 3.64 -10.56
C GLY A 347 -5.35 2.93 -11.80
N VAL A 348 -6.19 3.60 -12.61
CA VAL A 348 -6.87 3.05 -13.81
C VAL A 348 -7.41 1.64 -13.56
N SER A 349 -8.06 1.41 -12.42
CA SER A 349 -8.40 0.05 -11.96
C SER A 349 -9.83 -0.37 -12.32
N THR A 350 -10.71 0.61 -12.54
CA THR A 350 -12.14 0.45 -12.79
C THR A 350 -12.56 1.46 -13.88
N PRO A 351 -13.40 1.08 -14.87
CA PRO A 351 -13.89 2.00 -15.89
C PRO A 351 -14.62 3.21 -15.29
N TRP A 352 -14.47 4.39 -15.92
CA TRP A 352 -15.04 5.63 -15.39
C TRP A 352 -16.56 5.58 -15.22
N GLU A 353 -17.27 4.87 -16.09
CA GLU A 353 -18.73 4.74 -16.06
C GLU A 353 -19.23 3.95 -14.84
N VAL A 354 -18.43 3.00 -14.36
CA VAL A 354 -18.73 2.26 -13.13
C VAL A 354 -18.50 3.15 -11.92
N LEU A 355 -17.38 3.88 -11.90
CA LEU A 355 -17.08 4.85 -10.84
C LEU A 355 -18.15 5.96 -10.76
N ALA A 356 -18.61 6.49 -11.90
CA ALA A 356 -19.70 7.45 -11.97
C ALA A 356 -21.03 6.89 -11.47
N GLY A 357 -21.34 5.64 -11.81
CA GLY A 357 -22.51 4.95 -11.27
C GLY A 357 -22.44 4.80 -9.75
N MET A 358 -21.26 4.53 -9.20
CA MET A 358 -21.05 4.45 -7.75
C MET A 358 -21.21 5.82 -7.08
N ASP A 359 -20.65 6.88 -7.67
CA ASP A 359 -20.77 8.25 -7.14
C ASP A 359 -22.23 8.70 -7.05
N ASP A 360 -23.04 8.41 -8.05
CA ASP A 360 -24.48 8.72 -8.00
C ASP A 360 -25.21 7.92 -6.92
N VAL A 361 -24.86 6.65 -6.70
CA VAL A 361 -25.44 5.85 -5.60
C VAL A 361 -25.10 6.44 -4.22
N VAL A 362 -23.86 6.87 -4.03
CA VAL A 362 -23.33 7.36 -2.75
C VAL A 362 -23.76 8.79 -2.48
N PHE A 363 -23.48 9.73 -3.40
CA PHE A 363 -23.61 11.16 -3.14
C PHE A 363 -24.98 11.73 -3.50
N GLU A 364 -25.60 11.24 -4.57
CA GLU A 364 -26.90 11.76 -5.04
C GLU A 364 -28.07 10.97 -4.46
N LYS A 365 -28.06 9.64 -4.62
CA LYS A 365 -29.14 8.77 -4.15
C LYS A 365 -29.03 8.42 -2.67
N ARG A 366 -27.83 8.45 -2.09
CA ARG A 366 -27.54 8.09 -0.69
C ARG A 366 -28.10 6.73 -0.30
N THR A 367 -27.92 5.75 -1.19
CA THR A 367 -28.42 4.37 -1.00
C THR A 367 -27.31 3.33 -0.85
N GLY A 368 -26.05 3.78 -0.81
CA GLY A 368 -24.86 3.00 -0.48
C GLY A 368 -23.76 3.93 0.02
N ALA A 369 -22.69 3.35 0.54
CA ALA A 369 -21.52 4.07 1.05
C ALA A 369 -20.22 3.43 0.54
N TYR A 370 -19.15 4.24 0.48
CA TYR A 370 -17.79 3.82 0.16
C TYR A 370 -17.05 3.25 1.37
N SER A 371 -17.28 3.76 2.58
CA SER A 371 -16.65 3.27 3.81
C SER A 371 -17.60 2.49 4.73
N ASP A 372 -17.05 1.63 5.58
CA ASP A 372 -17.83 0.85 6.56
C ASP A 372 -18.42 1.75 7.67
N THR A 373 -17.69 2.79 8.09
CA THR A 373 -18.20 3.76 9.08
C THR A 373 -19.35 4.59 8.52
N ALA A 374 -19.26 5.07 7.27
CA ALA A 374 -20.37 5.78 6.61
C ALA A 374 -21.57 4.85 6.39
N ALA A 375 -21.34 3.60 5.97
CA ALA A 375 -22.39 2.59 5.82
C ALA A 375 -23.16 2.38 7.14
N ALA A 376 -22.43 2.23 8.25
CA ALA A 376 -23.02 2.10 9.59
C ALA A 376 -23.79 3.37 10.00
N ARG A 377 -23.20 4.56 9.80
CA ARG A 377 -23.79 5.85 10.15
C ARG A 377 -25.11 6.12 9.42
N PHE A 378 -25.18 5.81 8.13
CA PHE A 378 -26.37 6.07 7.30
C PHE A 378 -27.30 4.87 7.19
N SER A 379 -26.94 3.71 7.78
CA SER A 379 -27.71 2.46 7.68
C SER A 379 -27.96 2.05 6.22
N VAL A 380 -26.93 2.17 5.39
CA VAL A 380 -26.91 1.76 3.98
C VAL A 380 -25.84 0.68 3.76
N PRO A 381 -25.88 -0.09 2.66
CA PRO A 381 -24.83 -1.05 2.36
C PRO A 381 -23.47 -0.36 2.16
N TRP A 382 -22.41 -0.96 2.69
CA TRP A 382 -21.05 -0.72 2.23
C TRP A 382 -20.91 -1.38 0.86
N LEU A 383 -20.91 -0.56 -0.21
CA LEU A 383 -21.13 -1.08 -1.56
C LEU A 383 -20.10 -2.14 -1.92
N SER A 384 -20.55 -3.30 -2.40
CA SER A 384 -19.66 -4.31 -2.95
C SER A 384 -20.10 -4.76 -4.35
N LEU A 385 -19.20 -4.61 -5.33
CA LEU A 385 -19.46 -4.94 -6.74
C LEU A 385 -19.58 -6.45 -7.03
N VAL A 386 -19.31 -7.30 -6.04
CA VAL A 386 -19.56 -8.75 -6.11
C VAL A 386 -20.84 -9.19 -5.41
N THR A 387 -21.50 -8.28 -4.69
CA THR A 387 -22.80 -8.53 -4.06
C THR A 387 -23.90 -8.09 -5.02
N GLU A 388 -24.71 -9.03 -5.50
CA GLU A 388 -25.72 -8.76 -6.53
C GLU A 388 -26.65 -7.58 -6.18
N SER A 389 -27.15 -7.52 -4.94
CA SER A 389 -28.05 -6.44 -4.50
C SER A 389 -27.43 -5.06 -4.66
N ASP A 390 -26.13 -4.96 -4.37
CA ASP A 390 -25.38 -3.72 -4.32
C ASP A 390 -24.92 -3.33 -5.72
N ALA A 391 -24.44 -4.30 -6.49
CA ALA A 391 -24.18 -4.14 -7.92
C ALA A 391 -25.43 -3.65 -8.67
N ARG A 392 -26.63 -4.14 -8.32
CA ARG A 392 -27.89 -3.64 -8.89
C ARG A 392 -28.21 -2.19 -8.50
N LEU A 393 -27.71 -1.66 -7.38
CA LEU A 393 -27.85 -0.22 -7.06
C LEU A 393 -27.10 0.60 -8.11
N VAL A 394 -25.82 0.27 -8.33
CA VAL A 394 -24.92 0.94 -9.28
C VAL A 394 -25.45 0.78 -10.71
N LEU A 395 -25.87 -0.43 -11.11
CA LEU A 395 -26.41 -0.68 -12.45
C LEU A 395 -27.67 0.16 -12.75
N ARG A 396 -28.51 0.44 -11.75
CA ARG A 396 -29.70 1.29 -11.96
C ARG A 396 -29.31 2.73 -12.30
N SER A 397 -28.26 3.25 -11.67
CA SER A 397 -27.69 4.57 -11.98
C SER A 397 -27.10 4.60 -13.39
N ILE A 398 -26.31 3.59 -13.75
CA ILE A 398 -25.71 3.47 -15.10
C ILE A 398 -26.79 3.37 -16.20
N ARG A 399 -27.83 2.56 -15.98
CA ARG A 399 -28.99 2.47 -16.90
C ARG A 399 -29.76 3.78 -16.99
N GLU A 400 -29.78 4.58 -15.94
CA GLU A 400 -30.39 5.91 -15.95
C GLU A 400 -29.57 6.88 -16.77
N PHE A 401 -28.24 6.87 -16.61
CA PHE A 401 -27.32 7.64 -17.44
C PHE A 401 -27.49 7.31 -18.92
N GLY A 402 -27.57 6.02 -19.29
CA GLY A 402 -27.81 5.60 -20.67
C GLY A 402 -29.15 6.06 -21.25
N ARG A 403 -30.21 6.19 -20.44
CA ARG A 403 -31.50 6.73 -20.92
C ARG A 403 -31.50 8.26 -21.08
N GLN A 404 -30.63 8.95 -20.34
CA GLN A 404 -30.56 10.41 -20.29
C GLN A 404 -29.36 10.96 -21.07
N ASN A 405 -28.53 10.11 -21.65
CA ASN A 405 -27.22 10.44 -22.23
C ASN A 405 -26.34 11.23 -21.24
N THR A 406 -26.38 10.87 -19.96
CA THR A 406 -25.64 11.60 -18.93
C THR A 406 -24.13 11.40 -19.13
N ILE A 407 -23.38 12.51 -19.09
CA ILE A 407 -21.92 12.53 -18.96
C ILE A 407 -21.60 13.31 -17.68
N PRO A 408 -20.67 12.84 -16.82
CA PRO A 408 -20.19 13.60 -15.67
C PRO A 408 -19.81 15.03 -16.05
N ALA A 409 -20.43 16.01 -15.40
CA ALA A 409 -20.29 17.42 -15.76
C ALA A 409 -18.84 17.90 -15.58
N GLY A 410 -18.28 18.56 -16.60
CA GLY A 410 -16.97 19.20 -16.57
C GLY A 410 -15.74 18.28 -16.45
N VAL A 411 -15.90 17.03 -15.98
CA VAL A 411 -14.79 16.09 -15.76
C VAL A 411 -14.00 15.81 -17.03
N PHE A 412 -14.68 15.72 -18.17
CA PHE A 412 -14.07 15.42 -19.46
C PHE A 412 -13.80 16.66 -20.31
N ASP A 413 -14.07 17.86 -19.81
CA ASP A 413 -13.87 19.11 -20.54
C ASP A 413 -12.42 19.59 -20.38
N ILE A 414 -11.54 19.08 -21.25
CA ILE A 414 -10.10 19.34 -21.24
C ILE A 414 -9.73 20.22 -22.43
N GLY A 415 -8.97 21.29 -22.21
CA GLY A 415 -8.52 22.16 -23.30
C GLY A 415 -9.66 22.86 -24.06
N GLY A 416 -10.84 22.99 -23.45
CA GLY A 416 -12.02 23.62 -24.05
C GLY A 416 -12.89 22.71 -24.92
N ALA A 417 -12.66 21.40 -24.90
CA ALA A 417 -13.51 20.41 -25.56
C ALA A 417 -13.70 19.18 -24.68
N SER A 418 -14.85 18.52 -24.80
CA SER A 418 -15.09 17.25 -24.12
C SER A 418 -14.34 16.12 -24.83
N ILE A 419 -13.61 15.30 -24.08
CA ILE A 419 -12.89 14.13 -24.61
C ILE A 419 -13.77 12.87 -24.70
N VAL A 420 -15.00 12.93 -24.19
CA VAL A 420 -16.00 11.86 -24.25
C VAL A 420 -17.21 12.36 -25.03
N SER A 421 -17.70 11.55 -25.96
CA SER A 421 -18.94 11.83 -26.70
C SER A 421 -20.15 11.14 -26.05
N GLU A 422 -21.37 11.63 -26.31
CA GLU A 422 -22.61 10.96 -25.86
C GLU A 422 -22.70 9.53 -26.38
N ASP A 423 -22.36 9.29 -27.65
CA ASP A 423 -22.41 7.96 -28.25
C ASP A 423 -21.41 7.00 -27.57
N GLU A 424 -20.20 7.48 -27.23
CA GLU A 424 -19.22 6.70 -26.48
C GLU A 424 -19.71 6.37 -25.07
N ALA A 425 -20.27 7.35 -24.35
CA ALA A 425 -20.80 7.17 -23.00
C ALA A 425 -21.95 6.15 -23.00
N VAL A 426 -22.90 6.26 -23.93
CA VAL A 426 -24.02 5.32 -24.06
C VAL A 426 -23.52 3.90 -24.37
N ALA A 427 -22.57 3.74 -25.30
CA ALA A 427 -21.99 2.44 -25.62
C ALA A 427 -21.30 1.78 -24.40
N ARG A 428 -20.64 2.59 -23.56
CA ARG A 428 -20.06 2.14 -22.28
C ARG A 428 -21.13 1.69 -21.29
N TYR A 429 -22.19 2.46 -21.11
CA TYR A 429 -23.30 2.08 -20.23
C TYR A 429 -24.00 0.79 -20.68
N GLU A 430 -24.19 0.59 -21.98
CA GLU A 430 -24.73 -0.66 -22.55
C GLU A 430 -23.78 -1.84 -22.32
N ALA A 431 -22.45 -1.63 -22.44
CA ALA A 431 -21.46 -2.68 -22.18
C ALA A 431 -21.43 -3.11 -20.71
N VAL A 432 -21.61 -2.19 -19.76
CA VAL A 432 -21.77 -2.52 -18.34
C VAL A 432 -23.03 -3.36 -18.12
N ASP A 433 -24.13 -3.02 -18.80
CA ASP A 433 -25.38 -3.77 -18.72
C ASP A 433 -25.23 -5.22 -19.19
N GLN A 434 -24.62 -5.39 -20.36
CA GLN A 434 -24.32 -6.71 -20.92
C GLN A 434 -23.38 -7.49 -20.01
N TRP A 435 -22.33 -6.85 -19.49
CA TRP A 435 -21.40 -7.48 -18.55
C TRP A 435 -22.11 -8.01 -17.30
N PHE A 436 -23.02 -7.22 -16.74
CA PHE A 436 -23.79 -7.62 -15.58
C PHE A 436 -24.75 -8.79 -15.90
N ASP A 437 -25.41 -8.77 -17.06
CA ASP A 437 -26.28 -9.87 -17.49
C ASP A 437 -25.51 -11.19 -17.68
N GLU A 438 -24.25 -11.12 -18.12
CA GLU A 438 -23.38 -12.29 -18.31
C GLU A 438 -22.80 -12.84 -17.00
N THR A 439 -22.44 -11.96 -16.06
CA THR A 439 -21.63 -12.34 -14.88
C THR A 439 -22.37 -12.24 -13.55
N ASN A 440 -23.43 -11.43 -13.48
CA ASN A 440 -24.09 -10.98 -12.25
C ASN A 440 -23.15 -10.21 -11.29
N LEU A 441 -22.05 -9.65 -11.81
CA LEU A 441 -21.02 -8.91 -11.09
C LEU A 441 -20.80 -7.55 -11.78
N LEU A 442 -20.30 -6.56 -11.04
CA LEU A 442 -19.84 -5.26 -11.61
C LEU A 442 -18.33 -5.04 -11.44
N VAL A 443 -17.58 -6.11 -11.19
CA VAL A 443 -16.11 -6.05 -11.18
C VAL A 443 -15.63 -6.13 -12.62
N ILE A 444 -15.32 -4.97 -13.20
CA ILE A 444 -14.71 -4.83 -14.53
C ILE A 444 -13.33 -4.23 -14.32
N ALA A 445 -12.29 -4.94 -14.74
CA ALA A 445 -10.90 -4.52 -14.58
C ALA A 445 -10.12 -4.66 -15.91
N ASN A 446 -8.81 -4.45 -15.86
CA ASN A 446 -7.92 -4.36 -17.04
C ASN A 446 -6.83 -5.45 -17.08
N GLY A 447 -6.70 -6.28 -16.05
CA GLY A 447 -5.64 -7.25 -15.89
C GLY A 447 -5.86 -8.57 -16.64
N PRO A 448 -4.93 -9.53 -16.53
CA PRO A 448 -4.91 -10.73 -17.36
C PRO A 448 -5.95 -11.78 -16.96
N TYR A 449 -6.71 -11.56 -15.90
CA TYR A 449 -7.78 -12.46 -15.48
C TYR A 449 -9.04 -11.65 -15.19
N ARG A 450 -10.20 -12.23 -15.51
CA ARG A 450 -11.50 -11.67 -15.14
C ARG A 450 -12.20 -12.57 -14.15
N LEU A 451 -12.92 -11.97 -13.20
CA LEU A 451 -13.74 -12.72 -12.26
C LEU A 451 -15.02 -13.18 -12.97
N SER A 452 -15.14 -14.48 -13.27
CA SER A 452 -16.30 -15.03 -14.00
C SER A 452 -17.32 -15.69 -13.09
N ARG A 453 -16.92 -16.09 -11.88
CA ARG A 453 -17.83 -16.58 -10.85
C ARG A 453 -17.33 -16.22 -9.47
N TYR A 454 -18.26 -15.79 -8.62
CA TYR A 454 -18.01 -15.54 -7.21
C TYR A 454 -19.18 -16.10 -6.40
N ASP A 455 -18.90 -16.97 -5.44
CA ASP A 455 -19.89 -17.72 -4.68
C ASP A 455 -19.48 -17.70 -3.19
N PRO A 456 -19.88 -16.66 -2.44
CA PRO A 456 -19.53 -16.51 -1.03
C PRO A 456 -19.96 -17.68 -0.13
N PRO A 457 -21.18 -18.24 -0.25
CA PRO A 457 -21.57 -19.42 0.52
C PRO A 457 -20.70 -20.65 0.25
N ALA A 458 -20.22 -20.82 -0.99
CA ALA A 458 -19.33 -21.91 -1.36
C ALA A 458 -17.83 -21.61 -1.11
N GLN A 459 -17.50 -20.39 -0.65
CA GLN A 459 -16.11 -19.91 -0.54
C GLN A 459 -15.32 -20.14 -1.84
N PHE A 460 -15.91 -19.73 -2.97
CA PHE A 460 -15.39 -20.03 -4.29
C PHE A 460 -15.32 -18.79 -5.18
N ALA A 461 -14.19 -18.64 -5.88
CA ALA A 461 -13.99 -17.65 -6.92
C ALA A 461 -13.35 -18.34 -8.14
N GLN A 462 -13.79 -17.97 -9.34
CA GLN A 462 -13.21 -18.43 -10.60
C GLN A 462 -12.70 -17.24 -11.40
N LEU A 463 -11.45 -17.34 -11.82
CA LEU A 463 -10.76 -16.36 -12.62
C LEU A 463 -10.47 -16.99 -13.99
N ASP A 464 -11.08 -16.43 -15.03
CA ASP A 464 -10.83 -16.88 -16.40
C ASP A 464 -9.80 -15.97 -17.06
N ALA A 465 -8.95 -16.56 -17.91
CA ALA A 465 -7.95 -15.80 -18.66
C ALA A 465 -8.63 -14.73 -19.54
N PHE A 466 -8.16 -13.49 -19.41
CA PHE A 466 -8.51 -12.37 -20.28
C PHE A 466 -7.27 -11.96 -21.07
N ARG A 467 -7.37 -11.98 -22.40
CA ARG A 467 -6.26 -11.70 -23.32
C ARG A 467 -6.76 -10.77 -24.43
N PRO A 468 -7.06 -9.51 -24.12
CA PRO A 468 -7.53 -8.56 -25.12
C PRO A 468 -6.41 -8.27 -26.13
N GLU A 469 -6.80 -7.85 -27.32
CA GLU A 469 -5.83 -7.29 -28.28
C GLU A 469 -5.10 -6.11 -27.64
N GLY A 470 -3.78 -6.04 -27.83
CA GLY A 470 -2.93 -4.99 -27.26
C GLY A 470 -2.61 -5.12 -25.77
N TYR A 471 -2.97 -6.23 -25.11
CA TYR A 471 -2.46 -6.51 -23.75
C TYR A 471 -0.92 -6.57 -23.75
N PRO A 472 -0.22 -5.81 -22.90
CA PRO A 472 1.22 -5.56 -23.07
C PRO A 472 2.14 -6.62 -22.45
N PHE A 473 1.61 -7.60 -21.71
CA PHE A 473 2.42 -8.56 -20.96
C PHE A 473 2.18 -10.01 -21.35
N THR A 474 3.22 -10.80 -21.19
CA THR A 474 3.26 -12.25 -21.26
C THR A 474 3.59 -12.83 -19.89
N PRO A 475 3.42 -14.15 -19.67
CA PRO A 475 3.84 -14.78 -18.43
C PRO A 475 5.33 -14.57 -18.10
N ASP A 476 6.20 -14.48 -19.12
CA ASP A 476 7.65 -14.32 -18.89
C ASP A 476 8.00 -12.98 -18.25
N ASP A 477 7.21 -11.94 -18.49
CA ASP A 477 7.40 -10.60 -17.89
C ASP A 477 7.17 -10.58 -16.37
N VAL A 478 6.58 -11.64 -15.80
CA VAL A 478 6.26 -11.75 -14.37
C VAL A 478 6.95 -12.94 -13.68
N ARG A 479 7.88 -13.62 -14.35
CA ARG A 479 8.61 -14.79 -13.84
C ARG A 479 9.97 -14.39 -13.24
N PHE A 480 9.95 -13.86 -12.02
CA PHE A 480 11.18 -13.50 -11.28
C PHE A 480 11.80 -14.68 -10.53
N GLY A 481 11.02 -15.74 -10.25
CA GLY A 481 11.48 -16.89 -9.49
C GLY A 481 11.54 -16.62 -7.97
N GLU A 482 12.52 -17.23 -7.30
CA GLU A 482 12.74 -17.06 -5.86
C GLU A 482 13.72 -15.92 -5.56
N PRO A 483 13.58 -15.23 -4.41
CA PRO A 483 14.49 -14.16 -4.05
C PRO A 483 15.89 -14.73 -3.77
N PRO A 484 16.96 -14.07 -4.25
CA PRO A 484 18.32 -14.46 -3.89
C PRO A 484 18.55 -14.55 -2.37
N ALA A 485 19.49 -15.41 -1.98
CA ALA A 485 19.92 -15.52 -0.59
C ALA A 485 20.72 -14.27 -0.18
N LEU A 486 20.60 -13.91 1.09
CA LEU A 486 21.48 -12.96 1.77
C LEU A 486 21.89 -13.60 3.08
N THR A 487 23.19 -13.80 3.28
CA THR A 487 23.72 -14.42 4.50
C THR A 487 24.84 -13.57 5.08
N VAL A 488 24.98 -13.60 6.40
CA VAL A 488 26.04 -12.93 7.13
C VAL A 488 26.67 -13.92 8.10
N SER A 489 28.00 -13.89 8.15
CA SER A 489 28.80 -14.71 9.05
C SER A 489 29.93 -13.84 9.62
N ALA A 490 29.74 -13.42 10.85
CA ALA A 490 30.72 -12.77 11.69
C ALA A 490 31.36 -13.80 12.62
N SER A 491 32.69 -13.74 12.76
CA SER A 491 33.48 -14.69 13.54
C SER A 491 34.42 -13.92 14.47
N PRO A 492 34.04 -13.68 15.74
CA PRO A 492 34.89 -12.97 16.68
C PRO A 492 36.11 -13.81 17.09
N PRO A 493 37.18 -13.20 17.63
CA PRO A 493 38.29 -13.93 18.22
C PRO A 493 37.86 -14.85 19.37
N ASP A 494 38.53 -15.99 19.55
CA ASP A 494 38.20 -17.00 20.59
C ASP A 494 38.33 -16.46 22.03
N ALA A 495 39.12 -15.42 22.24
CA ALA A 495 39.28 -14.77 23.53
C ALA A 495 39.56 -13.27 23.33
N LEU A 496 38.91 -12.43 24.14
CA LEU A 496 39.10 -10.99 24.17
C LEU A 496 39.50 -10.59 25.60
N ALA A 497 40.69 -10.02 25.79
CA ALA A 497 41.08 -9.48 27.08
C ALA A 497 40.54 -8.05 27.26
N LEU A 498 40.45 -7.60 28.51
CA LEU A 498 40.04 -6.22 28.80
C LEU A 498 41.03 -5.22 28.18
N GLY A 499 40.50 -4.27 27.43
CA GLY A 499 41.27 -3.23 26.75
C GLY A 499 41.96 -3.68 25.46
N ASP A 500 41.71 -4.91 24.98
CA ASP A 500 42.11 -5.32 23.62
C ASP A 500 41.22 -4.61 22.59
N ASP A 501 41.80 -4.31 21.43
CA ASP A 501 41.05 -3.85 20.27
C ASP A 501 40.07 -4.95 19.82
N ILE A 502 38.77 -4.65 19.84
CA ILE A 502 37.74 -5.61 19.42
C ILE A 502 37.53 -5.46 17.91
N THR A 503 38.10 -6.41 17.17
CA THR A 503 37.96 -6.50 15.70
C THR A 503 37.29 -7.82 15.31
N VAL A 504 36.19 -7.74 14.56
CA VAL A 504 35.42 -8.91 14.13
C VAL A 504 35.34 -8.97 12.60
N PRO A 505 35.97 -9.98 11.95
CA PRO A 505 35.78 -10.21 10.52
C PRO A 505 34.35 -10.67 10.23
N VAL A 506 33.78 -10.15 9.15
CA VAL A 506 32.42 -10.46 8.70
C VAL A 506 32.45 -10.81 7.22
N THR A 507 31.85 -11.95 6.87
CA THR A 507 31.60 -12.36 5.50
C THR A 507 30.11 -12.20 5.19
N VAL A 508 29.80 -11.60 4.05
CA VAL A 508 28.44 -11.44 3.54
C VAL A 508 28.38 -12.04 2.14
N ASP A 509 27.40 -12.91 1.91
CA ASP A 509 27.09 -13.46 0.59
C ASP A 509 25.68 -13.01 0.18
N GLY A 510 25.57 -12.42 -1.00
CA GLY A 510 24.32 -11.89 -1.53
C GLY A 510 24.53 -11.05 -2.80
N PRO A 511 23.45 -10.67 -3.48
CA PRO A 511 23.51 -9.90 -4.72
C PRO A 511 23.78 -8.41 -4.47
N GLY A 512 24.11 -7.68 -5.55
CA GLY A 512 24.27 -6.23 -5.54
C GLY A 512 25.40 -5.70 -4.65
N THR A 513 25.27 -4.45 -4.24
CA THR A 513 26.17 -3.79 -3.29
C THR A 513 25.79 -4.21 -1.87
N LEU A 514 26.76 -4.73 -1.13
CA LEU A 514 26.59 -5.20 0.24
C LEU A 514 27.07 -4.15 1.24
N ALA A 515 26.39 -4.06 2.39
CA ALA A 515 26.81 -3.24 3.51
C ALA A 515 26.58 -3.98 4.83
N VAL A 516 27.36 -3.64 5.85
CA VAL A 516 27.24 -4.20 7.20
C VAL A 516 27.15 -3.09 8.22
N GLN A 517 26.14 -3.16 9.07
CA GLN A 517 25.98 -2.36 10.28
C GLN A 517 26.10 -3.26 11.51
N TYR A 518 26.50 -2.69 12.62
CA TYR A 518 26.59 -3.41 13.89
C TYR A 518 26.13 -2.55 15.06
N THR A 519 25.70 -3.24 16.11
CA THR A 519 25.35 -2.66 17.41
C THR A 519 25.99 -3.51 18.50
N PHE A 520 26.75 -2.88 19.38
CA PHE A 520 27.43 -3.51 20.50
C PHE A 520 26.72 -3.15 21.81
N ILE A 521 26.34 -4.17 22.59
CA ILE A 521 25.37 -4.05 23.69
C ILE A 521 25.96 -4.70 24.95
N ASP A 522 25.78 -4.06 26.10
CA ASP A 522 25.97 -4.71 27.40
C ASP A 522 24.78 -5.64 27.67
N SER A 523 25.02 -6.96 27.68
CA SER A 523 23.95 -7.95 27.84
C SER A 523 23.28 -7.91 29.21
N ALA A 524 23.94 -7.34 30.24
CA ALA A 524 23.38 -7.26 31.59
C ALA A 524 22.44 -6.07 31.77
N THR A 525 22.72 -4.95 31.14
CA THR A 525 21.90 -3.72 31.26
C THR A 525 20.97 -3.50 30.07
N GLY A 526 21.29 -4.08 28.90
CA GLY A 526 20.65 -3.78 27.62
C GLY A 526 21.10 -2.45 27.02
N GLU A 527 22.13 -1.80 27.59
CA GLU A 527 22.65 -0.53 27.10
C GLU A 527 23.40 -0.72 25.78
N VAL A 528 23.07 0.11 24.78
CA VAL A 528 23.82 0.19 23.53
C VAL A 528 25.10 0.98 23.79
N LEU A 529 26.24 0.30 23.71
CA LEU A 529 27.55 0.88 23.95
C LEU A 529 28.09 1.59 22.70
N GLU A 530 27.85 1.00 21.52
CA GLU A 530 28.27 1.54 20.23
C GLU A 530 27.35 1.03 19.11
N SER A 531 27.20 1.81 18.05
CA SER A 531 26.66 1.35 16.77
C SER A 531 27.39 2.02 15.62
N GLY A 532 27.60 1.29 14.53
CA GLY A 532 28.36 1.81 13.39
C GLY A 532 28.27 0.92 12.15
N ALA A 533 28.98 1.35 11.11
CA ALA A 533 29.16 0.57 9.89
C ALA A 533 30.50 -0.18 9.94
N ALA A 534 30.52 -1.41 9.41
CA ALA A 534 31.76 -2.13 9.20
C ALA A 534 32.49 -1.59 7.97
N SER A 535 33.83 -1.67 8.00
CA SER A 535 34.67 -1.29 6.85
C SER A 535 34.91 -2.50 5.94
N GLY A 536 34.86 -2.32 4.63
CA GLY A 536 35.13 -3.38 3.66
C GLY A 536 34.25 -3.29 2.40
N GLU A 537 34.44 -4.25 1.51
CA GLU A 537 33.74 -4.34 0.22
C GLU A 537 33.71 -5.79 -0.29
N GLY A 538 32.92 -6.05 -1.34
CA GLY A 538 32.93 -7.34 -2.04
C GLY A 538 32.60 -8.56 -1.15
N GLY A 539 31.77 -8.36 -0.12
CA GLY A 539 31.37 -9.42 0.82
C GLY A 539 32.36 -9.67 1.96
N SER A 540 33.47 -8.93 2.03
CA SER A 540 34.44 -9.03 3.14
C SER A 540 34.48 -7.72 3.91
N PHE A 541 34.03 -7.75 5.16
CA PHE A 541 33.92 -6.61 6.05
C PHE A 541 34.65 -6.87 7.38
N THR A 542 34.95 -5.79 8.10
CA THR A 542 35.56 -5.82 9.41
C THR A 542 34.86 -4.80 10.31
N ILE A 543 34.29 -5.29 11.41
CA ILE A 543 33.80 -4.47 12.51
C ILE A 543 34.99 -4.14 13.41
N ALA A 544 35.12 -2.88 13.80
CA ALA A 544 36.10 -2.42 14.78
C ALA A 544 35.36 -1.52 15.79
N VAL A 545 35.31 -1.96 17.04
CA VAL A 545 34.74 -1.19 18.17
C VAL A 545 35.75 -0.12 18.58
N ASP A 546 35.28 1.08 18.92
CA ASP A 546 36.15 2.18 19.34
C ASP A 546 37.00 1.74 20.56
N PRO A 547 38.35 1.87 20.49
CA PRO A 547 39.23 1.58 21.60
C PRO A 547 38.84 2.29 22.91
N ALA A 548 38.25 3.49 22.84
CA ALA A 548 37.75 4.21 24.00
C ALA A 548 36.61 3.46 24.71
N ILE A 549 35.72 2.79 23.96
CA ILE A 549 34.66 1.95 24.51
C ILE A 549 35.25 0.67 25.10
N SER A 550 36.11 -0.03 24.35
CA SER A 550 36.74 -1.28 24.80
C SER A 550 37.54 -1.13 26.10
N ALA A 551 38.16 0.04 26.33
CA ALA A 551 38.94 0.34 27.53
C ALA A 551 38.08 0.58 28.79
N MET A 552 36.78 0.85 28.63
CA MET A 552 35.84 1.09 29.72
C MET A 552 35.01 -0.15 30.09
N LEU A 553 35.19 -1.25 29.37
CA LEU A 553 34.46 -2.49 29.62
C LEU A 553 34.87 -3.15 30.94
N PHE A 554 33.97 -3.95 31.49
CA PHE A 554 34.20 -4.79 32.66
C PHE A 554 34.17 -6.27 32.26
N PRO A 555 34.73 -7.19 33.06
CA PRO A 555 34.58 -8.61 32.82
C PRO A 555 33.09 -8.98 32.71
N GLY A 556 32.69 -9.57 31.59
CA GLY A 556 31.28 -9.83 31.36
C GLY A 556 30.94 -10.38 29.98
N LEU A 557 29.64 -10.56 29.78
CA LEU A 557 29.03 -10.97 28.53
C LEU A 557 28.51 -9.72 27.82
N TYR A 558 28.88 -9.58 26.55
CA TYR A 558 28.41 -8.52 25.67
C TYR A 558 27.78 -9.14 24.42
N GLU A 559 26.84 -8.44 23.79
CA GLU A 559 26.21 -8.88 22.55
C GLU A 559 26.68 -7.98 21.39
N LEU A 560 27.13 -8.60 20.31
CA LEU A 560 27.36 -7.95 19.03
C LEU A 560 26.26 -8.37 18.06
N VAL A 561 25.39 -7.42 17.72
CA VAL A 561 24.36 -7.59 16.69
C VAL A 561 24.95 -7.13 15.36
N VAL A 562 24.99 -8.02 14.37
CA VAL A 562 25.50 -7.75 13.02
C VAL A 562 24.36 -7.83 12.02
N LEU A 563 24.20 -6.78 11.23
CA LEU A 563 23.18 -6.63 10.20
C LEU A 563 23.86 -6.46 8.84
N ALA A 564 23.55 -7.34 7.89
CA ALA A 564 23.96 -7.19 6.51
C ALA A 564 22.78 -6.80 5.62
N SER A 565 23.01 -5.89 4.67
CA SER A 565 22.03 -5.44 3.68
C SER A 565 22.57 -5.56 2.25
N SER A 566 21.66 -5.57 1.27
CA SER A 566 21.97 -5.63 -0.16
C SER A 566 21.20 -4.57 -0.93
N SER A 567 21.81 -3.95 -1.93
CA SER A 567 21.13 -3.02 -2.84
C SER A 567 20.01 -3.68 -3.66
N GLU A 568 20.03 -5.00 -3.81
CA GLU A 568 19.04 -5.74 -4.62
C GLU A 568 17.93 -6.41 -3.80
N LEU A 569 17.98 -6.32 -2.47
CA LEU A 569 17.03 -7.00 -1.58
C LEU A 569 16.48 -6.05 -0.52
N ALA A 570 15.16 -5.97 -0.40
CA ALA A 570 14.44 -5.31 0.70
C ALA A 570 14.35 -6.22 1.95
N LYS A 571 15.46 -6.87 2.30
CA LYS A 571 15.62 -7.64 3.56
C LYS A 571 17.02 -7.46 4.09
N VAL A 572 17.18 -7.68 5.39
CA VAL A 572 18.48 -7.77 6.05
C VAL A 572 18.74 -9.20 6.50
N ALA A 573 20.02 -9.59 6.53
CA ALA A 573 20.46 -10.76 7.26
C ALA A 573 20.98 -10.32 8.63
N LEU A 574 20.64 -11.06 9.68
CA LEU A 574 20.99 -10.73 11.06
C LEU A 574 21.75 -11.91 11.69
N GLN A 575 22.82 -11.59 12.41
CA GLN A 575 23.50 -12.51 13.31
C GLN A 575 23.72 -11.83 14.65
N ARG A 576 23.52 -12.56 15.75
CA ARG A 576 23.87 -12.14 17.09
C ARG A 576 25.02 -12.99 17.59
N LEU A 577 25.99 -12.34 18.21
CA LEU A 577 27.19 -12.96 18.75
C LEU A 577 27.32 -12.58 20.22
N ASP A 578 27.55 -13.58 21.05
CA ASP A 578 27.96 -13.39 22.43
C ASP A 578 29.48 -13.22 22.48
N LEU A 579 29.95 -12.15 23.12
CA LEU A 579 31.36 -11.83 23.31
C LEU A 579 31.68 -11.88 24.81
N GLU A 580 32.45 -12.90 25.21
CA GLU A 580 33.02 -12.99 26.56
C GLU A 580 34.31 -12.16 26.62
N ILE A 581 34.30 -11.11 27.43
CA ILE A 581 35.44 -10.19 27.56
C ILE A 581 36.00 -10.28 28.97
N GLY A 582 37.27 -10.66 29.08
CA GLY A 582 37.99 -10.74 30.37
C GLY A 582 37.51 -11.82 31.34
N VAL A 583 36.83 -12.86 30.84
CA VAL A 583 36.28 -14.00 31.62
C VAL A 583 37.08 -15.27 31.39
#